data_AF-A0AAE7BCP8-F1
#
_entry.id   AF-A0AAE7BCP8-F1
#
_cell.length_a   1.000
_cell.length_b   1.000
_cell.length_c   1.000
_cell.angle_alpha   90.00
_cell.angle_beta   90.00
_cell.angle_gamma   90.00
#
_symmetry.space_group_name_H-M   'P 1'
#
loop_
_entity.id
_entity.type
_entity.pdbx_description
1 polymer ?
#
loop_
_entity_poly.entity_id
_entity_poly.type
_entity_poly.pdbx_seq_one_letter_code
_entity_poly.pdbx_strand_id
1 'polypeptide(L)'
;MPSFEFVIPQSFLFIPANLSFISSCFFISYILSKIFKSAIIFFILLISMLSIAYYDLFIKYFIKQYYELTQMDSKIYFYPQKNEGQKIDSLSLVNIYNHPLKYSTTLTSIEKDEIRNVHENYIEKFIDISTYAYKYNRTISSIQRVSLNNHDENLEEKARFTIERNLKTTFFPKLYGKYEYKFIDTKTNYILATAFNIFFNVDNNKFRNKYLYWGNEKEQEFNQIPINNFDNIYKQLFIEDLRKNNK
;
A
#
# COMPACT_ATOMS: atom_id res chain seq x y z
N MET A 1 -38.93 37.92 -0.39
CA MET A 1 -38.23 37.35 -1.57
C MET A 1 -37.27 36.29 -1.06
N PRO A 2 -37.33 35.03 -1.53
CA PRO A 2 -36.26 34.09 -1.25
C PRO A 2 -35.00 34.61 -1.97
N SER A 3 -33.89 34.73 -1.25
CA SER A 3 -32.60 35.05 -1.83
C SER A 3 -32.21 33.93 -2.78
N PHE A 4 -32.02 34.25 -4.06
CA PHE A 4 -31.34 33.37 -4.99
C PHE A 4 -29.89 33.25 -4.52
N GLU A 5 -29.59 32.26 -3.70
CA GLU A 5 -28.21 31.84 -3.48
C GLU A 5 -27.74 31.13 -4.73
N PHE A 6 -26.96 31.85 -5.54
CA PHE A 6 -26.26 31.26 -6.68
C PHE A 6 -25.14 30.38 -6.13
N VAL A 7 -25.46 29.11 -5.84
CA VAL A 7 -24.47 28.15 -5.33
C VAL A 7 -23.59 27.73 -6.50
N ILE A 8 -22.48 28.44 -6.68
CA ILE A 8 -21.43 28.04 -7.63
C ILE A 8 -20.83 26.73 -7.11
N PRO A 9 -20.79 25.65 -7.91
CA PRO A 9 -20.17 24.40 -7.49
C PRO A 9 -18.71 24.63 -7.10
N GLN A 10 -18.27 24.07 -5.96
CA GLN A 10 -16.88 24.18 -5.50
C GLN A 10 -15.88 23.67 -6.56
N SER A 11 -16.27 22.68 -7.36
CA SER A 11 -15.49 22.16 -8.48
C SER A 11 -15.19 23.22 -9.55
N PHE A 12 -16.07 24.20 -9.75
CA PHE A 12 -15.86 25.29 -10.69
C PHE A 12 -14.85 26.33 -10.15
N LEU A 13 -14.87 26.57 -8.83
CA LEU A 13 -13.97 27.53 -8.18
C LEU A 13 -12.56 26.97 -7.93
N PHE A 14 -12.40 25.64 -7.92
CA PHE A 14 -11.13 24.96 -7.72
C PHE A 14 -10.04 25.41 -8.71
N ILE A 15 -10.32 25.30 -10.02
CA ILE A 15 -9.34 25.64 -11.07
C ILE A 15 -8.88 27.12 -10.98
N PRO A 16 -9.79 28.12 -11.01
CA PRO A 16 -9.37 29.51 -10.97
C PRO A 16 -8.69 29.90 -9.66
N ALA A 17 -9.11 29.35 -8.51
CA ALA A 17 -8.47 29.63 -7.23
C ALA A 17 -7.03 29.11 -7.17
N ASN A 18 -6.78 27.87 -7.61
CA ASN A 18 -5.43 27.29 -7.64
C ASN A 18 -4.53 28.00 -8.65
N LEU A 19 -5.01 28.29 -9.86
CA LEU A 19 -4.24 29.05 -10.86
C LEU A 19 -3.92 30.46 -10.38
N SER A 20 -4.88 31.14 -9.75
CA SER A 20 -4.67 32.48 -9.18
C SER A 20 -3.63 32.45 -8.06
N PHE A 21 -3.69 31.45 -7.17
CA PHE A 21 -2.71 31.28 -6.10
C PHE A 21 -1.30 31.02 -6.65
N ILE A 22 -1.15 30.09 -7.59
CA ILE A 22 0.13 29.78 -8.23
C ILE A 22 0.68 31.03 -8.95
N SER A 23 -0.15 31.70 -9.75
CA SER A 23 0.22 32.94 -10.45
C SER A 23 0.69 34.02 -9.48
N SER A 24 -0.01 34.19 -8.36
CA SER A 24 0.37 35.14 -7.30
C SER A 24 1.73 34.79 -6.66
N CYS A 25 1.99 33.50 -6.40
CA CYS A 25 3.30 33.06 -5.89
C CYS A 25 4.42 33.40 -6.88
N PHE A 26 4.21 33.16 -8.18
CA PHE A 26 5.17 33.51 -9.23
C PHE A 26 5.40 35.03 -9.30
N PHE A 27 4.33 35.80 -9.30
CA PHE A 27 4.39 37.26 -9.43
C PHE A 27 5.13 37.92 -8.26
N ILE A 28 4.78 37.55 -7.02
CA ILE A 28 5.42 38.09 -5.82
C ILE A 28 6.90 37.70 -5.78
N SER A 29 7.22 36.43 -6.05
CA SER A 29 8.60 35.95 -6.11
C SER A 29 9.40 36.70 -7.17
N TYR A 30 8.80 36.97 -8.33
CA TYR A 30 9.43 37.72 -9.42
C TYR A 30 9.74 39.16 -9.02
N ILE A 31 8.77 39.91 -8.47
CA ILE A 31 8.99 41.29 -8.02
C ILE A 31 10.12 41.35 -6.99
N LEU A 32 10.07 40.50 -5.96
CA LEU A 32 11.09 40.49 -4.91
C LEU A 32 12.46 40.14 -5.47
N SER A 33 12.55 39.19 -6.41
CA SER A 33 13.82 38.85 -7.07
C SER A 33 14.44 40.03 -7.83
N LYS A 34 13.61 40.91 -8.42
CA LYS A 34 14.07 42.13 -9.09
C LYS A 34 14.54 43.18 -8.11
N ILE A 35 13.85 43.36 -6.98
CA ILE A 35 14.25 44.28 -5.91
C ILE A 35 15.61 43.86 -5.33
N PHE A 36 15.78 42.58 -5.02
CA PHE A 36 17.03 42.03 -4.47
C PHE A 36 18.10 41.71 -5.54
N LYS A 37 17.79 41.93 -6.82
CA LYS A 37 18.68 41.67 -7.97
C LYS A 37 19.29 40.25 -7.97
N SER A 38 18.53 39.23 -7.58
CA SER A 38 19.01 37.85 -7.49
C SER A 38 17.99 36.85 -8.02
N ALA A 39 18.39 36.07 -9.02
CA ALA A 39 17.59 34.98 -9.55
C ALA A 39 17.44 33.81 -8.56
N ILE A 40 18.39 33.62 -7.64
CA ILE A 40 18.30 32.55 -6.63
C ILE A 40 17.13 32.84 -5.66
N ILE A 41 16.97 34.11 -5.27
CA ILE A 41 15.89 34.56 -4.39
C ILE A 41 14.51 34.28 -4.99
N PHE A 42 14.37 34.38 -6.32
CA PHE A 42 13.14 34.01 -7.02
C PHE A 42 12.73 32.57 -6.70
N PHE A 43 13.64 31.61 -6.91
CA PHE A 43 13.34 30.18 -6.72
C PHE A 43 13.07 29.83 -5.26
N ILE A 44 13.84 30.40 -4.33
CA ILE A 44 13.64 30.18 -2.89
C ILE A 44 12.25 30.67 -2.45
N LEU A 45 11.87 31.90 -2.84
CA LEU A 45 10.57 32.46 -2.51
C LEU A 45 9.43 31.69 -3.15
N LEU A 46 9.57 31.31 -4.43
CA LEU A 46 8.55 30.56 -5.14
C LEU A 46 8.27 29.23 -4.46
N ILE A 47 9.32 28.46 -4.14
CA ILE A 47 9.20 27.18 -3.43
C ILE A 47 8.60 27.39 -2.04
N SER A 48 9.05 28.41 -1.30
CA SER A 48 8.53 28.71 0.03
C SER A 48 7.04 29.05 0.01
N MET A 49 6.57 29.85 -0.95
CA MET A 49 5.16 30.23 -1.03
C MET A 49 4.28 29.06 -1.48
N LEU A 50 4.72 28.29 -2.49
CA LEU A 50 4.00 27.09 -2.93
C LEU A 50 3.91 26.04 -1.82
N SER A 51 4.93 25.94 -0.96
CA SER A 51 4.94 25.00 0.17
C SER A 51 3.82 25.26 1.17
N ILE A 52 3.30 26.48 1.28
CA ILE A 52 2.17 26.79 2.18
C ILE A 52 0.95 25.91 1.87
N ALA A 53 0.68 25.68 0.59
CA ALA A 53 -0.47 24.91 0.13
C ALA A 53 -0.12 23.46 -0.27
N TYR A 54 1.09 23.23 -0.78
CA TYR A 54 1.39 22.00 -1.54
C TYR A 54 2.59 21.19 -1.01
N TYR A 55 3.17 21.54 0.15
CA TYR A 55 4.38 20.85 0.64
C TYR A 55 4.19 19.33 0.76
N ASP A 56 3.04 18.89 1.26
CA ASP A 56 2.71 17.49 1.49
C ASP A 56 2.65 16.73 0.17
N LEU A 57 2.07 17.32 -0.89
CA LEU A 57 2.01 16.72 -2.22
C LEU A 57 3.41 16.51 -2.79
N PHE A 58 4.27 17.52 -2.68
CA PHE A 58 5.66 17.40 -3.12
C PHE A 58 6.42 16.32 -2.35
N ILE A 59 6.31 16.30 -1.02
CA ILE A 59 7.00 15.30 -0.20
C ILE A 59 6.49 13.89 -0.51
N LYS A 60 5.17 13.69 -0.62
CA LYS A 60 4.59 12.40 -1.00
C LYS A 60 5.09 11.94 -2.37
N TYR A 61 5.16 12.85 -3.34
CA TYR A 61 5.73 12.56 -4.66
C TYR A 61 7.20 12.12 -4.57
N PHE A 62 8.04 12.85 -3.83
CA PHE A 62 9.44 12.47 -3.62
C PHE A 62 9.59 11.11 -2.94
N ILE A 63 8.80 10.83 -1.92
CA ILE A 63 8.78 9.53 -1.24
C ILE A 63 8.42 8.43 -2.24
N LYS A 64 7.37 8.66 -3.04
CA LYS A 64 6.95 7.73 -4.08
C LYS A 64 8.10 7.40 -5.04
N GLN A 65 8.70 8.43 -5.64
CA GLN A 65 9.81 8.26 -6.57
C GLN A 65 11.00 7.55 -5.93
N TYR A 66 11.33 7.86 -4.68
CA TYR A 66 12.41 7.19 -3.96
C TYR A 66 12.17 5.67 -3.84
N TYR A 67 10.97 5.27 -3.42
CA TYR A 67 10.65 3.84 -3.29
C TYR A 67 10.58 3.14 -4.64
N GLU A 68 9.96 3.78 -5.64
CA GLU A 68 9.86 3.26 -7.01
C GLU A 68 11.23 3.03 -7.65
N LEU A 69 12.14 3.99 -7.51
CA LEU A 69 13.45 3.94 -8.19
C LEU A 69 14.52 3.16 -7.44
N THR A 70 14.42 3.05 -6.11
CA THR A 70 15.53 2.50 -5.30
C THR A 70 15.18 1.28 -4.46
N GLN A 71 13.90 1.02 -4.21
CA GLN A 71 13.47 -0.04 -3.28
C GLN A 71 12.58 -1.10 -3.93
N MET A 72 12.05 -0.87 -5.14
CA MET A 72 11.13 -1.80 -5.78
C MET A 72 11.75 -3.16 -6.10
N ASP A 73 13.04 -3.17 -6.41
CA ASP A 73 13.76 -4.40 -6.74
C ASP A 73 13.73 -5.41 -5.59
N SER A 74 13.68 -6.67 -5.98
CA SER A 74 13.38 -7.76 -5.07
C SER A 74 14.43 -7.93 -3.98
N LYS A 75 14.04 -7.78 -2.71
CA LYS A 75 14.89 -8.12 -1.55
C LYS A 75 14.66 -9.56 -1.12
N ILE A 76 15.19 -10.49 -1.91
CA ILE A 76 15.22 -11.92 -1.58
C ILE A 76 16.64 -12.26 -1.10
N TYR A 77 16.75 -12.76 0.12
CA TYR A 77 18.02 -13.18 0.73
C TYR A 77 18.27 -14.66 0.50
N PHE A 78 17.21 -15.48 0.62
CA PHE A 78 17.27 -16.92 0.46
C PHE A 78 16.00 -17.43 -0.22
N TYR A 79 16.14 -18.48 -1.01
CA TYR A 79 15.01 -19.17 -1.60
C TYR A 79 14.54 -20.33 -0.74
N PRO A 80 13.22 -20.60 -0.66
CA PRO A 80 12.70 -21.71 0.11
C PRO A 80 13.10 -23.03 -0.53
N GLN A 81 13.34 -24.03 0.32
CA GLN A 81 13.56 -25.40 -0.16
C GLN A 81 12.23 -25.96 -0.68
N LYS A 82 12.20 -26.29 -1.98
CA LYS A 82 11.07 -26.93 -2.65
C LYS A 82 11.26 -28.45 -2.72
N ASN A 83 10.16 -29.20 -2.78
CA ASN A 83 10.18 -30.65 -3.00
C ASN A 83 10.47 -30.99 -4.48
N GLU A 84 10.47 -32.29 -4.82
CA GLU A 84 10.71 -32.76 -6.20
C GLU A 84 9.71 -32.16 -7.20
N GLY A 85 8.47 -31.92 -6.77
CA GLY A 85 7.41 -31.27 -7.53
C GLY A 85 7.49 -29.74 -7.59
N GLN A 86 8.60 -29.13 -7.13
CA GLN A 86 8.77 -27.66 -7.04
C GLN A 86 7.75 -26.95 -6.13
N LYS A 87 7.16 -27.68 -5.17
CA LYS A 87 6.22 -27.13 -4.18
C LYS A 87 6.91 -26.85 -2.85
N ILE A 88 6.49 -25.79 -2.17
CA ILE A 88 6.86 -25.53 -0.78
C ILE A 88 6.00 -26.38 0.15
N ASP A 89 6.49 -26.68 1.36
CA ASP A 89 5.81 -27.59 2.29
C ASP A 89 4.42 -27.09 2.73
N SER A 90 4.36 -25.95 3.42
CA SER A 90 3.13 -25.38 3.99
C SER A 90 3.31 -23.87 4.21
N LEU A 91 2.23 -23.09 4.11
CA LEU A 91 2.29 -21.63 4.14
C LEU A 91 1.21 -21.04 5.05
N SER A 92 1.58 -20.03 5.85
CA SER A 92 0.62 -19.23 6.60
C SER A 92 0.61 -17.78 6.11
N LEU A 93 -0.58 -17.34 5.68
CA LEU A 93 -0.90 -15.97 5.21
C LEU A 93 -1.82 -15.23 6.18
N VAL A 94 -1.87 -15.68 7.43
CA VAL A 94 -2.70 -15.07 8.47
C VAL A 94 -2.39 -13.58 8.61
N ASN A 95 -3.44 -12.76 8.63
CA ASN A 95 -3.40 -11.30 8.67
C ASN A 95 -2.72 -10.62 7.47
N ILE A 96 -2.35 -11.36 6.42
CA ILE A 96 -1.83 -10.82 5.16
C ILE A 96 -2.96 -10.68 4.17
N TYR A 97 -3.65 -11.80 3.91
CA TYR A 97 -4.84 -11.86 3.08
C TYR A 97 -6.05 -12.24 3.93
N ASN A 98 -7.09 -11.40 3.89
CA ASN A 98 -8.32 -11.61 4.61
C ASN A 98 -9.42 -11.96 3.61
N HIS A 99 -9.81 -13.23 3.55
CA HIS A 99 -10.86 -13.70 2.66
C HIS A 99 -12.25 -13.23 3.19
N PRO A 100 -12.99 -12.42 2.42
CA PRO A 100 -14.29 -11.92 2.83
C PRO A 100 -15.36 -13.00 2.76
N LEU A 101 -16.16 -13.14 3.82
CA LEU A 101 -17.28 -14.07 3.89
C LEU A 101 -18.57 -13.33 4.25
N LYS A 102 -19.68 -13.71 3.60
CA LYS A 102 -20.96 -13.00 3.76
C LYS A 102 -21.64 -13.26 5.10
N TYR A 103 -21.60 -14.49 5.59
CA TYR A 103 -22.49 -14.93 6.69
C TYR A 103 -21.77 -15.68 7.84
N SER A 104 -20.59 -16.24 7.58
CA SER A 104 -19.84 -17.08 8.50
C SER A 104 -18.37 -16.72 8.46
N THR A 105 -17.60 -17.07 9.49
CA THR A 105 -16.13 -17.01 9.45
C THR A 105 -15.50 -18.34 9.03
N THR A 106 -16.31 -19.37 8.81
CA THR A 106 -15.90 -20.69 8.34
C THR A 106 -16.04 -20.77 6.83
N LEU A 107 -15.03 -21.32 6.16
CA LEU A 107 -15.06 -21.57 4.72
C LEU A 107 -16.02 -22.73 4.41
N THR A 108 -16.84 -22.55 3.39
CA THR A 108 -17.61 -23.63 2.75
C THR A 108 -16.69 -24.55 1.95
N SER A 109 -17.18 -25.74 1.58
CA SER A 109 -16.42 -26.67 0.72
C SER A 109 -16.04 -26.03 -0.61
N ILE A 110 -16.96 -25.29 -1.22
CA ILE A 110 -16.75 -24.59 -2.50
C ILE A 110 -15.61 -23.56 -2.35
N GLU A 111 -15.64 -22.73 -1.31
CA GLU A 111 -14.59 -21.74 -1.06
C GLU A 111 -13.24 -22.40 -0.77
N LYS A 112 -13.23 -23.52 -0.03
CA LYS A 112 -12.01 -24.33 0.17
C LYS A 112 -11.46 -24.87 -1.15
N ASP A 113 -12.32 -25.34 -2.05
CA ASP A 113 -11.93 -25.87 -3.36
C ASP A 113 -11.36 -24.77 -4.28
N GLU A 114 -11.95 -23.58 -4.26
CA GLU A 114 -11.42 -22.41 -4.98
C GLU A 114 -10.01 -22.03 -4.50
N ILE A 115 -9.81 -21.97 -3.18
CA ILE A 115 -8.48 -21.72 -2.59
C ILE A 115 -7.53 -22.86 -2.97
N ARG A 116 -7.98 -24.12 -2.91
CA ARG A 116 -7.15 -25.27 -3.29
C ARG A 116 -6.64 -25.15 -4.72
N ASN A 117 -7.51 -24.90 -5.68
CA ASN A 117 -7.17 -24.78 -7.10
C ASN A 117 -6.11 -23.71 -7.39
N VAL A 118 -6.10 -22.63 -6.61
CA VAL A 118 -5.11 -21.55 -6.74
C VAL A 118 -3.75 -21.94 -6.16
N HIS A 119 -3.73 -22.67 -5.04
CA HIS A 119 -2.54 -22.85 -4.21
C HIS A 119 -1.86 -24.22 -4.33
N GLU A 120 -2.57 -25.27 -4.74
CA GLU A 120 -2.07 -26.65 -4.78
C GLU A 120 -0.88 -26.86 -5.72
N ASN A 121 -0.74 -25.99 -6.72
CA ASN A 121 0.32 -26.07 -7.73
C ASN A 121 1.71 -25.73 -7.18
N TYR A 122 1.80 -24.98 -6.09
CA TYR A 122 3.07 -24.54 -5.53
C TYR A 122 3.20 -24.79 -4.02
N ILE A 123 2.15 -25.24 -3.34
CA ILE A 123 2.15 -25.62 -1.92
C ILE A 123 1.72 -27.07 -1.80
N GLU A 124 2.44 -27.84 -0.99
CA GLU A 124 2.23 -29.28 -0.85
C GLU A 124 1.06 -29.60 0.10
N LYS A 125 1.15 -29.15 1.36
CA LYS A 125 0.27 -29.65 2.42
C LYS A 125 -0.97 -28.81 2.67
N PHE A 126 -0.79 -27.57 3.10
CA PHE A 126 -1.90 -26.70 3.50
C PHE A 126 -1.52 -25.23 3.43
N ILE A 127 -2.55 -24.39 3.41
CA ILE A 127 -2.45 -22.95 3.58
C ILE A 127 -3.35 -22.47 4.72
N ASP A 128 -2.79 -21.64 5.60
CA ASP A 128 -3.56 -20.95 6.64
C ASP A 128 -3.90 -19.53 6.17
N ILE A 129 -5.18 -19.19 6.20
CA ILE A 129 -5.68 -17.87 5.78
C ILE A 129 -6.56 -17.24 6.85
N SER A 130 -6.60 -15.91 6.85
CA SER A 130 -7.56 -15.17 7.66
C SER A 130 -8.87 -15.03 6.90
N THR A 131 -9.99 -15.20 7.60
CA THR A 131 -11.32 -14.91 7.08
C THR A 131 -11.96 -13.80 7.90
N TYR A 132 -12.88 -13.06 7.29
CA TYR A 132 -13.69 -12.10 8.05
C TYR A 132 -15.13 -12.07 7.57
N ALA A 133 -16.04 -11.84 8.50
CA ALA A 133 -17.46 -11.64 8.20
C ALA A 133 -18.00 -10.45 8.99
N TYR A 134 -19.00 -9.79 8.40
CA TYR A 134 -19.71 -8.69 9.05
C TYR A 134 -20.99 -9.20 9.70
N LYS A 135 -21.05 -9.13 11.03
CA LYS A 135 -22.22 -9.59 11.80
C LYS A 135 -22.55 -8.57 12.89
N TYR A 136 -23.82 -8.15 12.97
CA TYR A 136 -24.30 -7.20 13.99
C TYR A 136 -23.47 -5.91 14.10
N ASN A 137 -23.16 -5.29 12.97
CA ASN A 137 -22.30 -4.10 12.89
C ASN A 137 -20.88 -4.27 13.45
N ARG A 138 -20.38 -5.51 13.50
CA ARG A 138 -19.01 -5.84 13.93
C ARG A 138 -18.34 -6.75 12.91
N THR A 139 -17.03 -6.55 12.74
CA THR A 139 -16.20 -7.46 11.95
C THR A 139 -15.69 -8.56 12.87
N ILE A 140 -15.97 -9.81 12.51
CA ILE A 140 -15.46 -10.99 13.21
C ILE A 140 -14.44 -11.64 12.29
N SER A 141 -13.24 -11.91 12.80
CA SER A 141 -12.17 -12.59 12.07
C SER A 141 -11.93 -13.98 12.62
N SER A 142 -11.61 -14.92 11.73
CA SER A 142 -11.14 -16.27 12.10
C SER A 142 -9.92 -16.63 11.28
N ILE A 143 -9.23 -17.69 11.70
CA ILE A 143 -8.17 -18.34 10.93
C ILE A 143 -8.73 -19.66 10.43
N GLN A 144 -8.52 -19.96 9.15
CA GLN A 144 -8.97 -21.19 8.52
C GLN A 144 -7.80 -21.86 7.83
N ARG A 145 -7.70 -23.17 8.01
CA ARG A 145 -6.76 -24.03 7.30
C ARG A 145 -7.45 -24.65 6.09
N VAL A 146 -6.77 -24.65 4.96
CA VAL A 146 -7.20 -25.34 3.73
C VAL A 146 -6.15 -26.38 3.37
N SER A 147 -6.50 -27.66 3.45
CA SER A 147 -5.66 -28.75 2.99
C SER A 147 -5.60 -28.82 1.46
N LEU A 148 -4.41 -29.14 0.96
CA LEU A 148 -4.03 -29.20 -0.43
C LEU A 148 -3.51 -30.62 -0.76
N ASN A 149 -3.54 -30.99 -2.05
CA ASN A 149 -2.99 -32.25 -2.57
C ASN A 149 -3.35 -33.52 -1.76
N ASN A 150 -4.58 -33.61 -1.25
CA ASN A 150 -5.09 -34.74 -0.46
C ASN A 150 -4.33 -35.01 0.86
N HIS A 151 -3.68 -33.99 1.44
CA HIS A 151 -3.14 -34.10 2.80
C HIS A 151 -4.25 -34.01 3.86
N ASP A 152 -4.15 -34.84 4.90
CA ASP A 152 -5.07 -34.81 6.05
C ASP A 152 -5.02 -33.45 6.77
N GLU A 153 -6.18 -32.96 7.22
CA GLU A 153 -6.30 -31.73 8.03
C GLU A 153 -5.75 -31.99 9.45
N ASN A 154 -4.42 -31.98 9.62
CA ASN A 154 -3.81 -31.93 10.95
C ASN A 154 -3.77 -30.47 11.42
N LEU A 155 -4.68 -30.07 12.31
CA LEU A 155 -4.78 -28.69 12.83
C LEU A 155 -3.61 -28.28 13.74
N GLU A 156 -2.84 -29.23 14.27
CA GLU A 156 -1.73 -28.95 15.19
C GLU A 156 -0.41 -28.66 14.44
N GLU A 157 -0.31 -29.05 13.17
CA GLU A 157 0.90 -28.81 12.38
C GLU A 157 1.13 -27.31 12.16
N LYS A 158 2.35 -26.82 12.42
CA LYS A 158 2.70 -25.42 12.14
C LYS A 158 3.20 -25.30 10.71
N ALA A 159 2.78 -24.24 10.01
CA ALA A 159 3.28 -23.95 8.68
C ALA A 159 4.80 -23.74 8.69
N ARG A 160 5.50 -24.36 7.73
CA ARG A 160 6.94 -24.16 7.52
C ARG A 160 7.27 -22.73 7.12
N PHE A 161 6.43 -22.11 6.30
CA PHE A 161 6.63 -20.73 5.87
C PHE A 161 5.54 -19.83 6.42
N THR A 162 5.92 -18.68 6.97
CA THR A 162 4.99 -17.67 7.48
C THR A 162 5.32 -16.31 6.89
N ILE A 163 4.30 -15.47 6.74
CA ILE A 163 4.48 -14.07 6.37
C ILE A 163 3.98 -13.19 7.51
N GLU A 164 4.85 -12.34 8.03
CA GLU A 164 4.50 -11.35 9.05
C GLU A 164 4.35 -9.97 8.44
N ARG A 165 3.29 -9.24 8.80
CA ARG A 165 3.09 -7.83 8.44
C ARG A 165 3.22 -6.95 9.65
N ASN A 166 4.15 -5.99 9.60
CA ASN A 166 4.40 -5.04 10.67
C ASN A 166 4.32 -3.60 10.15
N LEU A 167 3.61 -2.73 10.88
CA LEU A 167 3.65 -1.28 10.62
C LEU A 167 4.97 -0.71 11.14
N LYS A 168 5.71 -0.01 10.28
CA LYS A 168 6.97 0.65 10.62
C LYS A 168 6.77 2.13 10.87
N THR A 169 7.56 2.66 11.79
CA THR A 169 7.71 4.09 11.98
C THR A 169 8.40 4.71 10.75
N THR A 170 7.88 5.84 10.29
CA THR A 170 8.37 6.57 9.12
C THR A 170 8.84 7.97 9.53
N PHE A 171 9.67 8.62 8.69
CA PHE A 171 10.16 9.97 8.97
C PHE A 171 9.07 11.04 8.91
N PHE A 172 8.00 10.81 8.13
CA PHE A 172 6.84 11.69 8.02
C PHE A 172 5.52 10.94 8.25
N PRO A 173 5.22 10.52 9.50
CA PRO A 173 4.09 9.64 9.79
C PRO A 173 2.73 10.28 9.50
N LYS A 174 2.67 11.62 9.42
CA LYS A 174 1.46 12.35 8.99
C LYS A 174 1.22 12.24 7.48
N LEU A 175 2.27 12.08 6.67
CA LEU A 175 2.19 12.09 5.21
C LEU A 175 2.08 10.69 4.62
N TYR A 176 2.77 9.72 5.21
CA TYR A 176 2.77 8.34 4.72
C TYR A 176 3.07 7.33 5.82
N GLY A 177 2.57 6.11 5.63
CA GLY A 177 2.91 4.95 6.44
C GLY A 177 3.61 3.87 5.61
N LYS A 178 4.20 2.91 6.33
CA LYS A 178 4.91 1.77 5.73
C LYS A 178 4.53 0.49 6.45
N TYR A 179 3.96 -0.47 5.72
CA TYR A 179 3.98 -1.87 6.13
C TYR A 179 5.25 -2.54 5.61
N GLU A 180 5.88 -3.33 6.46
CA GLU A 180 6.94 -4.27 6.09
C GLU A 180 6.39 -5.69 6.21
N TYR A 181 6.64 -6.49 5.18
CA TYR A 181 6.31 -7.90 5.13
C TYR A 181 7.60 -8.71 5.22
N LYS A 182 7.65 -9.69 6.13
CA LYS A 182 8.77 -10.60 6.27
C LYS A 182 8.32 -12.01 5.94
N PHE A 183 9.05 -12.66 5.05
CA PHE A 183 8.85 -14.05 4.67
C PHE A 183 9.81 -14.90 5.50
N ILE A 184 9.30 -15.80 6.33
CA ILE A 184 10.08 -16.50 7.35
C ILE A 184 9.96 -18.01 7.14
N ASP A 185 11.08 -18.73 7.19
CA ASP A 185 11.10 -20.18 7.37
C ASP A 185 11.09 -20.48 8.87
N THR A 186 9.99 -21.01 9.40
CA THR A 186 9.80 -21.28 10.83
C THR A 186 10.70 -22.40 11.35
N LYS A 187 11.21 -23.27 10.47
CA LYS A 187 12.13 -24.34 10.85
C LYS A 187 13.51 -23.80 11.19
N THR A 188 13.99 -22.80 10.44
CA THR A 188 15.33 -22.22 10.59
C THR A 188 15.30 -20.85 11.26
N ASN A 189 14.12 -20.24 11.38
CA ASN A 189 13.89 -18.86 11.80
C ASN A 189 14.60 -17.81 10.91
N TYR A 190 14.88 -18.16 9.65
CA TYR A 190 15.51 -17.25 8.70
C TYR A 190 14.47 -16.41 7.95
N ILE A 191 14.81 -15.14 7.75
CA ILE A 191 14.07 -14.23 6.89
C ILE A 191 14.52 -14.49 5.45
N LEU A 192 13.64 -15.09 4.65
CA LEU A 192 13.86 -15.42 3.26
C LEU A 192 13.83 -14.17 2.37
N ALA A 193 12.88 -13.28 2.64
CA ALA A 193 12.70 -12.06 1.87
C ALA A 193 11.97 -10.99 2.69
N THR A 194 12.10 -9.74 2.24
CA THR A 194 11.32 -8.61 2.76
C THR A 194 10.60 -7.88 1.64
N ALA A 195 9.33 -7.56 1.84
CA ALA A 195 8.55 -6.69 0.96
C ALA A 195 7.99 -5.50 1.74
N PHE A 196 7.39 -4.54 1.05
CA PHE A 196 6.75 -3.40 1.69
C PHE A 196 5.47 -2.95 0.99
N ASN A 197 4.68 -2.16 1.71
CA ASN A 197 3.62 -1.33 1.16
C ASN A 197 3.74 0.08 1.77
N ILE A 198 3.95 1.07 0.91
CA ILE A 198 3.91 2.49 1.23
C ILE A 198 2.52 3.02 0.87
N PHE A 199 1.82 3.53 1.87
CA PHE A 199 0.53 4.19 1.68
C PHE A 199 0.61 5.65 2.09
N PHE A 200 -0.11 6.51 1.39
CA PHE A 200 -0.08 7.95 1.60
C PHE A 200 -1.35 8.42 2.30
N ASN A 201 -1.18 9.12 3.42
CA ASN A 201 -2.30 9.57 4.22
C ASN A 201 -2.98 10.77 3.55
N VAL A 202 -4.30 10.79 3.53
CA VAL A 202 -5.06 11.97 3.11
C VAL A 202 -4.99 13.01 4.22
N ASP A 203 -4.61 14.24 3.91
CA ASP A 203 -4.56 15.35 4.86
C ASP A 203 -5.60 16.40 4.47
N ASN A 204 -6.46 16.78 5.42
CA ASN A 204 -7.49 17.78 5.19
C ASN A 204 -6.93 19.16 5.55
N ASN A 205 -6.09 19.69 4.67
CA ASN A 205 -5.46 21.00 4.86
C ASN A 205 -6.52 22.11 4.88
N LYS A 206 -6.67 22.78 6.02
CA LYS A 206 -7.66 23.86 6.22
C LYS A 206 -7.48 25.03 5.25
N PHE A 207 -6.24 25.38 4.91
CA PHE A 207 -5.96 26.46 3.96
C PHE A 207 -6.42 26.07 2.56
N ARG A 208 -6.05 24.88 2.08
CA ARG A 208 -6.47 24.40 0.76
C ARG A 208 -7.98 24.29 0.65
N ASN A 209 -8.64 23.74 1.67
CA ASN A 209 -10.10 23.62 1.68
C ASN A 209 -10.77 24.99 1.63
N LYS A 210 -10.34 25.93 2.49
CA LYS A 210 -10.97 27.26 2.60
C LYS A 210 -10.71 28.18 1.41
N TYR A 211 -9.48 28.20 0.90
CA TYR A 211 -9.05 29.23 -0.07
C TYR A 211 -8.83 28.68 -1.49
N LEU A 212 -8.58 27.37 -1.61
CA LEU A 212 -8.32 26.73 -2.90
C LEU A 212 -9.43 25.75 -3.31
N TYR A 213 -10.53 25.74 -2.55
CA TYR A 213 -11.70 24.86 -2.77
C TYR A 213 -11.32 23.39 -2.90
N TRP A 214 -10.30 22.99 -2.15
CA TRP A 214 -9.76 21.64 -2.14
C TRP A 214 -10.54 20.80 -1.10
N GLY A 215 -11.66 20.22 -1.54
CA GLY A 215 -12.46 19.31 -0.71
C GLY A 215 -11.82 17.92 -0.57
N ASN A 216 -12.43 17.04 0.24
CA ASN A 216 -11.93 15.68 0.49
C ASN A 216 -11.78 14.86 -0.80
N GLU A 217 -12.69 15.01 -1.75
CA GLU A 217 -12.63 14.32 -3.05
C GLU A 217 -11.37 14.74 -3.83
N LYS A 218 -11.06 16.03 -3.85
CA LYS A 218 -9.84 16.55 -4.48
C LYS A 218 -8.59 16.14 -3.70
N GLU A 219 -8.64 16.10 -2.38
CA GLU A 219 -7.52 15.55 -1.59
C GLU A 219 -7.21 14.11 -1.97
N GLN A 220 -8.23 13.28 -2.21
CA GLN A 220 -8.04 11.90 -2.66
C GLN A 220 -7.51 11.82 -4.10
N GLU A 221 -8.05 12.62 -5.02
CA GLU A 221 -7.65 12.66 -6.45
C GLU A 221 -6.16 13.01 -6.61
N PHE A 222 -5.68 13.97 -5.84
CA PHE A 222 -4.28 14.43 -5.89
C PHE A 222 -3.34 13.66 -4.95
N ASN A 223 -3.87 12.74 -4.13
CA ASN A 223 -3.03 11.91 -3.27
C ASN A 223 -2.25 10.89 -4.10
N GLN A 224 -1.11 10.46 -3.59
CA GLN A 224 -0.32 9.44 -4.27
C GLN A 224 -0.94 8.06 -4.09
N ILE A 225 -0.94 7.27 -5.16
CA ILE A 225 -1.37 5.86 -5.13
C ILE A 225 -0.36 5.06 -4.29
N PRO A 226 -0.81 4.11 -3.45
CA PRO A 226 0.08 3.24 -2.69
C PRO A 226 1.04 2.46 -3.58
N ILE A 227 2.22 2.18 -3.05
CA ILE A 227 3.32 1.52 -3.75
C ILE A 227 3.68 0.28 -2.96
N ASN A 228 3.74 -0.87 -3.61
CA ASN A 228 4.09 -2.12 -2.95
C ASN A 228 4.82 -3.05 -3.90
N ASN A 229 5.64 -3.94 -3.34
CA ASN A 229 6.30 -5.00 -4.09
C ASN A 229 5.95 -6.40 -3.55
N PHE A 230 4.91 -6.51 -2.70
CA PHE A 230 4.54 -7.76 -2.04
C PHE A 230 4.27 -8.90 -3.03
N ASP A 231 3.41 -8.67 -4.02
CA ASP A 231 3.04 -9.70 -4.99
C ASP A 231 4.22 -10.15 -5.84
N ASN A 232 5.14 -9.23 -6.16
CA ASN A 232 6.35 -9.54 -6.91
C ASN A 232 7.26 -10.48 -6.11
N ILE A 233 7.57 -10.11 -4.86
CA ILE A 233 8.36 -10.96 -3.96
C ILE A 233 7.67 -12.31 -3.73
N TYR A 234 6.36 -12.31 -3.49
CA TYR A 234 5.59 -13.52 -3.24
C TYR A 234 5.67 -14.50 -4.42
N LYS A 235 5.48 -14.00 -5.65
CA LYS A 235 5.56 -14.81 -6.87
C LYS A 235 6.96 -15.37 -7.06
N GLN A 236 8.00 -14.54 -6.97
CA GLN A 236 9.38 -14.98 -7.15
C GLN A 236 9.82 -16.00 -6.09
N LEU A 237 9.35 -15.85 -4.85
CA LEU A 237 9.77 -16.72 -3.75
C LEU A 237 9.08 -18.09 -3.80
N PHE A 238 7.76 -18.11 -4.05
CA PHE A 238 6.96 -19.32 -3.90
C PHE A 238 6.49 -19.93 -5.21
N ILE A 239 6.10 -19.11 -6.19
CA ILE A 239 5.43 -19.58 -7.41
C ILE A 239 6.45 -19.87 -8.53
N GLU A 240 7.40 -18.98 -8.75
CA GLU A 240 8.34 -19.10 -9.87
C GLU A 240 9.36 -20.23 -9.67
N ASP A 241 9.73 -20.87 -10.78
CA ASP A 241 10.76 -21.91 -10.80
C ASP A 241 12.14 -21.28 -11.03
N LEU A 242 13.02 -21.43 -10.05
CA LEU A 242 14.39 -20.88 -10.07
C LEU A 242 15.25 -21.46 -11.17
N ARG A 243 14.87 -22.61 -11.75
CA ARG A 243 15.58 -23.21 -12.88
C ARG A 243 15.47 -22.39 -14.16
N LYS A 244 14.51 -21.47 -14.29
CA LYS A 244 14.34 -20.61 -15.48
C LYS A 244 15.17 -19.34 -15.45
N ASN A 245 15.62 -18.88 -14.27
CA ASN A 245 16.33 -17.59 -14.14
C ASN A 245 17.85 -17.71 -14.23
N ASN A 246 18.39 -18.93 -14.38
CA ASN A 246 19.83 -19.21 -14.59
C ASN A 246 20.16 -19.60 -16.05
N LYS A 247 19.36 -19.15 -17.03
CA LYS A 247 19.67 -19.27 -18.46
C LYS A 247 19.89 -17.92 -19.10
#